data_AF-A0A7C5WZC6-F1
#
_entry.id   AF-A0A7C5WZC6-F1
#
_cell.length_a   1.000
_cell.length_b   1.000
_cell.length_c   1.000
_cell.angle_alpha   90.00
_cell.angle_beta   90.00
_cell.angle_gamma   90.00
#
_symmetry.space_group_name_H-M   'P 1'
#
loop_
_entity.id
_entity.type
_entity.pdbx_description
1 polymer ?
#
loop_
_entity_poly.entity_id
_entity_poly.type
_entity_poly.pdbx_seq_one_letter_code
_entity_poly.pdbx_strand_id
1 'polypeptide(L)'
;MIFKNNLSNALVDYKYLLNRKYPYKPSLDLVAQRYNLTKPEKALLYRCVHDEETASLIRKKLVMENSVRNSLLIIDGFNVIITIGSALECYQVFL
;
A
#
# COMPACT_ATOMS: atom_id res chain seq x y z
N MET A 1 -9.67 15.26 -3.94
CA MET A 1 -9.38 15.02 -2.51
C MET A 1 -8.11 15.77 -2.16
N ILE A 2 -8.07 16.47 -1.03
CA ILE A 2 -6.87 17.19 -0.57
C ILE A 2 -6.30 16.39 0.60
N PHE A 3 -5.20 15.67 0.36
CA PHE A 3 -4.43 15.09 1.46
C PHE A 3 -3.78 16.21 2.27
N LYS A 4 -3.71 16.06 3.59
CA LYS A 4 -3.05 17.05 4.43
C LYS A 4 -1.57 17.16 4.04
N ASN A 5 -1.02 18.37 4.12
CA ASN A 5 0.41 18.62 3.87
C ASN A 5 1.35 17.78 4.76
N ASN A 6 0.86 17.26 5.90
CA ASN A 6 1.63 16.43 6.82
C ASN A 6 1.60 14.92 6.50
N LEU A 7 0.82 14.45 5.52
CA LEU A 7 0.73 13.03 5.16
C LEU A 7 2.09 12.50 4.65
N SER A 8 2.83 13.31 3.90
CA SER A 8 4.18 12.95 3.45
C SER A 8 5.11 12.66 4.64
N ASN A 9 5.06 13.48 5.68
CA ASN A 9 5.84 13.26 6.91
C ASN A 9 5.39 11.99 7.64
N ALA A 10 4.08 11.71 7.68
CA ALA A 10 3.56 10.48 8.26
C ALA A 10 4.07 9.22 7.52
N LEU A 11 4.12 9.25 6.18
CA LEU A 11 4.69 8.17 5.37
C LEU A 11 6.18 7.95 5.68
N VAL A 12 6.95 9.03 5.79
CA VAL A 12 8.39 8.98 6.11
C VAL A 12 8.62 8.41 7.51
N ASP A 13 7.92 8.91 8.53
CA ASP A 13 8.03 8.43 9.91
C ASP A 13 7.62 6.96 10.02
N TYR A 14 6.55 6.56 9.35
CA TYR A 14 6.11 5.17 9.35
C TYR A 14 7.13 4.25 8.69
N LYS A 15 7.64 4.62 7.51
CA LYS A 15 8.69 3.86 6.82
C LYS A 15 9.96 3.76 7.67
N TYR A 16 10.33 4.83 8.38
CA TYR A 16 11.47 4.85 9.29
C TYR A 16 11.32 3.81 10.42
N LEU A 17 10.13 3.72 11.04
CA LEU A 17 9.84 2.72 12.07
C LEU A 17 9.90 1.29 11.50
N LEU A 18 9.28 1.06 10.33
CA LEU A 18 9.28 -0.28 9.71
C LEU A 18 10.69 -0.74 9.32
N ASN A 19 11.53 0.15 8.79
CA ASN A 19 12.93 -0.15 8.47
C ASN A 19 13.76 -0.56 9.70
N ARG A 20 13.37 -0.08 10.90
CA ARG A 20 13.98 -0.47 12.18
C ARG A 20 13.32 -1.70 12.81
N LYS A 21 12.46 -2.40 12.07
CA LYS A 21 11.76 -3.63 12.47
C LYS A 21 10.82 -3.43 13.66
N TYR A 22 10.29 -2.23 13.85
CA TYR A 22 9.16 -2.03 14.76
C TYR A 22 7.92 -2.75 14.21
N PRO A 23 7.05 -3.30 15.08
CA PRO A 23 5.84 -3.98 14.63
C PRO A 23 4.89 -3.07 13.84
N TYR A 24 4.31 -3.60 12.76
CA TYR A 24 3.50 -2.85 11.79
C TYR A 24 2.32 -2.10 12.43
N LYS A 25 1.50 -2.80 13.21
CA LYS A 25 0.26 -2.25 13.78
C LYS A 25 0.52 -1.18 14.85
N PRO A 26 1.34 -1.42 15.89
CA PRO A 26 1.72 -0.39 16.85
C PRO A 26 2.36 0.84 16.21
N SER A 27 3.24 0.65 15.21
CA SER A 27 3.88 1.76 14.50
C SER A 27 2.88 2.59 13.70
N LEU A 28 1.93 1.93 13.03
CA LEU A 28 0.85 2.60 12.30
C LEU A 28 -0.05 3.39 13.23
N ASP A 29 -0.45 2.81 14.37
CA ASP A 29 -1.32 3.46 15.35
C ASP A 29 -0.65 4.72 15.93
N LEU A 30 0.63 4.63 16.27
CA LEU A 30 1.44 5.76 16.76
C LEU A 30 1.51 6.91 15.74
N VAL A 31 1.86 6.60 14.49
CA VAL A 31 1.97 7.61 13.43
C VAL A 31 0.60 8.20 13.11
N ALA A 32 -0.44 7.37 13.02
CA ALA A 32 -1.80 7.83 12.76
C ALA A 32 -2.30 8.81 13.83
N GLN A 33 -2.00 8.52 15.11
CA GLN A 33 -2.34 9.41 16.22
C GLN A 33 -1.52 10.70 16.17
N ARG A 34 -0.20 10.63 15.97
CA ARG A 34 0.69 11.79 15.89
C ARG A 34 0.27 12.80 14.82
N TYR A 35 -0.14 12.32 13.65
CA TYR A 35 -0.49 13.16 12.50
C TYR A 35 -1.99 13.42 12.35
N ASN A 36 -2.82 12.92 13.28
CA ASN A 36 -4.28 12.97 13.20
C ASN A 36 -4.81 12.48 11.85
N LEU A 37 -4.36 11.29 11.43
CA LEU A 37 -4.74 10.70 10.16
C LEU A 37 -6.19 10.22 10.19
N THR A 38 -6.91 10.50 9.12
CA THR A 38 -8.24 9.95 8.86
C THR A 38 -8.17 8.45 8.58
N LYS A 39 -9.31 7.75 8.65
CA LYS A 39 -9.37 6.31 8.34
C LYS A 39 -8.78 5.99 6.95
N PRO A 40 -9.07 6.75 5.88
CA PRO A 40 -8.49 6.47 4.57
C PRO A 40 -6.98 6.75 4.50
N GLU A 41 -6.48 7.80 5.15
CA GLU A 41 -5.03 8.07 5.23
C GLU A 41 -4.29 6.97 6.01
N LYS A 42 -4.86 6.49 7.11
CA LYS A 42 -4.31 5.36 7.87
C LYS A 42 -4.31 4.08 7.03
N ALA A 43 -5.37 3.83 6.26
CA ALA A 43 -5.45 2.70 5.34
C ALA A 43 -4.42 2.80 4.20
N LEU A 44 -4.16 4.00 3.68
CA LEU A 44 -3.10 4.26 2.71
C LEU A 44 -1.73 3.86 3.28
N LEU A 45 -1.38 4.34 4.48
CA LEU A 45 -0.11 3.98 5.14
C LEU A 45 0.01 2.46 5.29
N TYR A 46 -1.04 1.82 5.80
CA TYR A 46 -1.06 0.37 6.05
C TYR A 46 -0.84 -0.46 4.78
N ARG A 47 -1.42 -0.04 3.64
CA ARG A 47 -1.36 -0.80 2.39
C ARG A 47 -0.14 -0.48 1.54
N CYS A 48 0.29 0.79 1.52
CA CYS A 48 1.28 1.25 0.55
C CYS A 48 2.68 1.47 1.12
N VAL A 49 2.88 1.39 2.45
CA VAL A 49 4.20 1.59 3.07
C VAL A 49 4.70 0.30 3.70
N HIS A 50 5.88 -0.10 3.27
CA HIS A 50 6.56 -1.32 3.71
C HIS A 50 8.02 -1.00 4.05
N ASP A 51 8.66 -1.85 4.85
CA ASP A 51 10.10 -1.79 5.04
C ASP A 51 10.85 -2.12 3.73
N GLU A 52 12.10 -1.68 3.62
CA GLU A 52 12.86 -1.76 2.38
C GLU A 52 13.08 -3.19 1.88
N GLU A 53 13.19 -4.16 2.80
CA GLU A 53 13.33 -5.58 2.46
C GLU A 53 12.04 -6.10 1.80
N THR A 54 10.89 -5.89 2.44
CA THR A 54 9.57 -6.24 1.89
C THR A 54 9.33 -5.56 0.55
N ALA A 55 9.62 -4.26 0.45
CA ALA A 55 9.44 -3.51 -0.78
C ALA A 55 10.33 -4.04 -1.92
N SER A 56 11.56 -4.43 -1.61
CA SER A 56 12.48 -5.07 -2.57
C SER A 56 11.95 -6.43 -3.03
N LEU A 57 11.44 -7.26 -2.12
CA LEU A 57 10.84 -8.55 -2.45
C LEU A 57 9.61 -8.41 -3.36
N ILE A 58 8.76 -7.42 -3.11
CA ILE A 58 7.59 -7.14 -3.97
C ILE A 58 8.06 -6.70 -5.36
N ARG A 59 9.01 -5.76 -5.46
CA ARG A 59 9.53 -5.29 -6.75
C ARG A 59 10.18 -6.40 -7.56
N LYS A 60 10.84 -7.37 -6.93
CA LYS A 60 11.44 -8.53 -7.60
C LYS A 60 10.41 -9.44 -8.27
N LYS A 61 9.13 -9.38 -7.90
CA LYS A 61 8.04 -10.15 -8.54
C LYS A 61 7.55 -9.50 -9.83
N LEU A 62 7.96 -8.27 -10.13
CA LEU A 62 7.58 -7.61 -11.38
C LEU A 62 8.25 -8.32 -12.56
N VAL A 63 7.46 -8.65 -13.56
CA VAL A 63 7.89 -9.30 -14.80
C VAL A 63 7.71 -8.34 -15.96
N MET A 64 8.61 -8.40 -16.94
CA MET A 64 8.48 -7.60 -18.16
C MET A 64 7.39 -8.18 -19.05
N GLU A 65 6.68 -7.35 -19.82
CA GLU A 65 5.66 -7.81 -20.77
C GLU A 65 6.19 -8.90 -21.71
N ASN A 66 7.40 -8.70 -22.24
CA ASN A 66 8.02 -9.66 -23.14
C ASN A 66 8.31 -11.02 -22.49
N SER A 67 8.48 -11.07 -21.17
CA SER A 67 8.72 -12.33 -20.44
C SER A 67 7.48 -13.20 -20.27
N VAL A 68 6.29 -12.61 -20.47
CA VAL A 68 5.00 -13.32 -20.39
C VAL A 68 4.31 -13.46 -21.76
N ARG A 69 4.94 -12.97 -22.83
CA ARG A 69 4.42 -13.10 -24.19
C ARG A 69 4.26 -14.58 -24.55
N ASN A 70 3.12 -14.95 -25.11
CA ASN A 70 2.74 -16.32 -25.45
C ASN A 70 2.72 -17.31 -24.26
N SER A 71 2.72 -16.81 -23.03
CA SER A 71 2.54 -17.64 -21.84
C SER A 71 1.06 -17.71 -21.44
N LEU A 72 0.65 -18.84 -20.86
CA LEU A 72 -0.67 -18.95 -20.24
C LEU A 72 -0.67 -18.13 -18.94
N LEU A 73 -1.44 -17.05 -18.90
CA LEU A 73 -1.63 -16.22 -17.71
C LEU A 73 -2.90 -16.66 -16.98
N ILE A 74 -2.75 -17.00 -15.71
CA ILE A 74 -3.88 -17.29 -14.82
C ILE A 74 -4.20 -16.01 -14.06
N ILE A 75 -5.44 -15.53 -14.21
CA ILE A 75 -5.95 -14.34 -13.53
C ILE A 75 -6.87 -14.78 -12.40
N ASP A 76 -6.62 -14.26 -11.20
CA ASP A 76 -7.55 -14.39 -10.08
C ASP A 76 -8.73 -13.42 -10.28
N GLY A 77 -9.83 -13.96 -10.81
CA GLY A 77 -11.03 -13.19 -11.12
C GLY A 77 -11.66 -12.54 -9.89
N PHE A 78 -11.56 -13.14 -8.69
CA PHE A 78 -12.18 -12.56 -7.49
C PHE A 78 -11.50 -11.24 -7.11
N ASN A 79 -10.16 -11.24 -7.07
CA ASN A 79 -9.41 -10.03 -6.77
C ASN A 79 -9.62 -8.93 -7.82
N VAL A 80 -9.73 -9.30 -9.09
CA VAL A 80 -10.03 -8.34 -10.18
C VAL A 80 -11.43 -7.76 -10.04
N ILE A 81 -12.46 -8.60 -9.87
CA ILE A 81 -13.86 -8.15 -9.77
C ILE A 81 -14.07 -7.25 -8.56
N ILE A 82 -13.53 -7.62 -7.39
CA ILE A 82 -13.64 -6.80 -6.17
C ILE A 82 -12.99 -5.44 -6.37
N THR A 83 -11.83 -5.39 -7.02
CA THR A 83 -11.11 -4.16 -7.32
C THR A 83 -11.91 -3.26 -8.27
N ILE A 84 -12.42 -3.81 -9.38
CA ILE A 84 -13.22 -3.07 -10.36
C ILE A 84 -14.54 -2.59 -9.73
N GLY A 85 -15.24 -3.46 -9.01
CA GLY A 85 -16.50 -3.12 -8.32
C GLY A 85 -16.30 -1.97 -7.31
N SER A 86 -15.24 -2.03 -6.52
CA SER A 86 -14.89 -0.96 -5.58
C SER A 86 -14.63 0.37 -6.30
N ALA A 87 -13.93 0.34 -7.44
CA ALA A 87 -13.65 1.53 -8.23
C ALA A 87 -14.94 2.12 -8.85
N LEU A 88 -15.85 1.28 -9.34
CA LEU A 88 -17.14 1.70 -9.90
C LEU A 88 -18.05 2.33 -8.85
N GLU A 89 -18.05 1.81 -7.62
CA GLU A 89 -18.76 2.40 -6.47
C GLU A 89 -18.05 3.64 -5.89
N CYS A 90 -16.95 4.09 -6.51
CA CYS A 90 -16.14 5.21 -6.06
C CYS A 90 -15.55 5.02 -4.65
N TYR A 91 -15.38 3.77 -4.22
CA TYR A 91 -14.60 3.48 -3.03
C TYR A 91 -13.12 3.71 -3.27
N GLN A 92 -12.41 4.00 -2.18
CA GLN A 92 -10.98 4.19 -2.25
C GLN A 92 -10.26 2.84 -2.35
N VAL A 93 -9.57 2.66 -3.47
CA VAL A 93 -8.77 1.47 -3.76
C VAL A 93 -7.29 1.79 -3.57
N PHE A 94 -6.61 1.01 -2.73
CA PHE A 94 -5.16 1.04 -2.57
C PHE A 94 -4.65 -0.36 -2.93
N LEU A 95 -3.83 -0.44 -3.98
CA LEU A 95 -3.25 -1.68 -4.53
C LEU A 95 -1.82 -1.87 -4.03
#